data_AF-S6TVE7-F1
#
_entry.id   AF-S6TVE7-F1
#
_cell.length_a   1.000
_cell.length_b   1.000
_cell.length_c   1.000
_cell.angle_alpha   90.00
_cell.angle_beta   90.00
_cell.angle_gamma   90.00
#
_symmetry.space_group_name_H-M   'P 1'
#
loop_
_entity.id
_entity.type
_entity.pdbx_description
1 polymer ?
#
loop_
_entity_poly.entity_id
_entity_poly.type
_entity_poly.pdbx_seq_one_letter_code
_entity_poly.pdbx_strand_id
1 'polypeptide(L)'
;MTVIKQDDLIQSVADALQFISYYHPVDFIQAMHEAYLREESPAARDSIAQILINSRMCATGHRPICQDTGIVTVFVRVGMDVRWDGATMGLDDMINEGVRRAYNLPENVLRASILADPAGARKNTKDNTPAVIHYSIVPGNTVEVDVAAKGGGSENKSKMAMLNPSDSIVDWVLKTVPTMGAGWCPPGMLGIGIGGTAEKAAVMAKEVLMESIDIHELKARGPQSRIEEMRLELF
;
A
#
# COMPACT_ATOMS: atom_id res chain seq x y z
N MET A 1 19.73 -14.87 20.82
CA MET A 1 19.92 -13.92 19.71
C MET A 1 19.25 -14.51 18.49
N THR A 2 18.31 -13.80 17.87
CA THR A 2 17.60 -14.32 16.70
C THR A 2 18.43 -14.05 15.46
N VAL A 3 18.79 -15.11 14.75
CA VAL A 3 19.49 -15.02 13.46
C VAL A 3 18.43 -15.11 12.38
N ILE A 4 18.32 -14.05 11.57
CA ILE A 4 17.46 -14.04 10.38
C ILE A 4 18.35 -14.36 9.18
N LYS A 5 17.98 -15.37 8.39
CA LYS A 5 18.74 -15.74 7.20
C LYS A 5 18.37 -14.83 6.04
N GLN A 6 19.36 -14.52 5.21
CA GLN A 6 19.20 -13.76 3.98
C GLN A 6 18.09 -14.34 3.08
N ASP A 7 18.12 -15.66 2.83
CA ASP A 7 17.15 -16.31 1.95
C ASP A 7 15.73 -16.28 2.51
N ASP A 8 15.56 -16.33 3.83
CA ASP A 8 14.23 -16.29 4.46
C ASP A 8 13.57 -14.92 4.22
N LEU A 9 14.33 -13.83 4.32
CA LEU A 9 13.83 -12.49 4.01
C LEU A 9 13.48 -12.34 2.52
N ILE A 10 14.40 -12.74 1.63
CA ILE A 10 14.21 -12.67 0.18
C ILE A 10 12.94 -13.41 -0.23
N GLN A 11 12.77 -14.64 0.28
CA GLN A 11 11.61 -15.47 0.00
C GLN A 11 10.34 -14.85 0.56
N SER A 12 10.36 -14.33 1.79
CA SER A 12 9.19 -13.68 2.41
C SER A 12 8.71 -12.47 1.62
N VAL A 13 9.63 -11.62 1.13
CA VAL A 13 9.27 -10.47 0.27
C VAL A 13 8.67 -10.94 -1.05
N ALA A 14 9.26 -11.97 -1.67
CA ALA A 14 8.78 -12.50 -2.94
C ALA A 14 7.36 -13.09 -2.81
N ASP A 15 7.15 -13.91 -1.77
CA ASP A 15 5.87 -14.56 -1.50
C ASP A 15 4.79 -13.54 -1.14
N ALA A 16 5.13 -12.52 -0.34
CA ALA A 16 4.19 -11.47 0.02
C ALA A 16 3.73 -10.66 -1.21
N LEU A 17 4.65 -10.27 -2.10
CA LEU A 17 4.32 -9.56 -3.33
C LEU A 17 3.45 -10.38 -4.28
N GLN A 18 3.74 -11.69 -4.38
CA GLN A 18 2.90 -12.61 -5.13
C GLN A 18 1.51 -12.74 -4.51
N PHE A 19 1.43 -12.92 -3.20
CA PHE A 19 0.17 -13.02 -2.46
C PHE A 19 -0.73 -11.79 -2.67
N ILE A 20 -0.21 -10.59 -2.44
CA ILE A 20 -1.00 -9.35 -2.60
C ILE A 20 -1.33 -9.03 -4.06
N SER A 21 -0.67 -9.67 -5.04
CA SER A 21 -0.97 -9.43 -6.45
C SER A 21 -2.36 -9.94 -6.84
N TYR A 22 -2.85 -10.99 -6.19
CA TYR A 22 -4.14 -11.63 -6.53
C TYR A 22 -5.11 -11.81 -5.36
N TYR A 23 -4.70 -11.51 -4.11
CA TYR A 23 -5.59 -11.44 -2.96
C TYR A 23 -5.78 -10.01 -2.46
N HIS A 24 -7.03 -9.56 -2.37
CA HIS A 24 -7.38 -8.45 -1.49
C HIS A 24 -7.54 -8.96 -0.05
N PRO A 25 -7.26 -8.12 0.97
CA PRO A 25 -7.48 -8.49 2.36
C PRO A 25 -8.99 -8.61 2.67
N VAL A 26 -9.31 -9.37 3.72
CA VAL A 26 -10.70 -9.72 4.07
C VAL A 26 -11.52 -8.49 4.42
N ASP A 27 -10.93 -7.54 5.16
CA ASP A 27 -11.55 -6.28 5.56
C ASP A 27 -11.89 -5.40 4.34
N PHE A 28 -11.04 -5.36 3.30
CA PHE A 28 -11.36 -4.70 2.04
C PHE A 28 -12.57 -5.32 1.36
N ILE A 29 -12.64 -6.65 1.28
CA ILE A 29 -13.79 -7.35 0.68
C ILE A 29 -15.06 -7.07 1.48
N GLN A 30 -14.99 -7.09 2.81
CA GLN A 30 -16.11 -6.77 3.69
C GLN A 30 -16.57 -5.32 3.50
N ALA A 31 -15.66 -4.35 3.52
CA ALA A 31 -15.97 -2.94 3.31
C ALA A 31 -16.59 -2.67 1.93
N MET A 32 -16.06 -3.29 0.88
CA MET A 32 -16.61 -3.16 -0.47
C MET A 32 -18.01 -3.80 -0.59
N HIS A 33 -18.24 -4.94 0.08
CA HIS A 33 -19.57 -5.57 0.13
C HIS A 33 -20.58 -4.72 0.90
N GLU A 34 -20.16 -4.16 2.04
CA GLU A 34 -20.98 -3.23 2.83
C GLU A 34 -21.30 -1.94 2.03
N ALA A 35 -20.34 -1.43 1.24
CA ALA A 35 -20.58 -0.33 0.31
C ALA A 35 -21.57 -0.72 -0.80
N TYR A 36 -21.41 -1.90 -1.40
CA TYR A 36 -22.32 -2.43 -2.43
C TYR A 36 -23.79 -2.45 -1.97
N LEU A 37 -24.03 -2.90 -0.73
CA LEU A 37 -25.38 -3.01 -0.17
C LEU A 37 -26.03 -1.65 0.11
N ARG A 38 -25.23 -0.60 0.32
CA ARG A 38 -25.71 0.76 0.65
C ARG A 38 -25.69 1.73 -0.52
N GLU A 39 -24.96 1.41 -1.59
CA GLU A 39 -24.78 2.31 -2.73
C GLU A 39 -26.11 2.56 -3.47
N GLU A 40 -26.50 3.82 -3.51
CA GLU A 40 -27.76 4.27 -4.12
C GLU A 40 -27.61 4.48 -5.64
N SER A 41 -26.42 4.86 -6.10
CA SER A 41 -26.14 5.07 -7.52
C SER A 41 -25.98 3.73 -8.25
N PRO A 42 -26.85 3.41 -9.23
CA PRO A 42 -26.75 2.14 -9.94
C PRO A 42 -25.39 1.93 -10.62
N ALA A 43 -24.84 2.97 -11.24
CA ALA A 43 -23.56 2.90 -11.93
C ALA A 43 -22.38 2.67 -10.96
N ALA A 44 -22.41 3.30 -9.77
CA ALA A 44 -21.38 3.09 -8.75
C ALA A 44 -21.50 1.68 -8.14
N ARG A 45 -22.72 1.22 -7.90
CA ARG A 45 -22.99 -0.13 -7.38
C ARG A 45 -22.51 -1.22 -8.35
N ASP A 46 -22.74 -1.03 -9.65
CA ASP A 46 -22.24 -1.95 -10.69
C ASP A 46 -20.71 -1.95 -10.75
N SER A 47 -20.08 -0.79 -10.56
CA SER A 47 -18.61 -0.67 -10.49
C SER A 47 -18.04 -1.42 -9.27
N ILE A 48 -18.67 -1.29 -8.10
CA ILE A 48 -18.31 -2.06 -6.90
C ILE A 48 -18.45 -3.57 -7.15
N ALA A 49 -19.55 -3.99 -7.79
CA ALA A 49 -19.76 -5.39 -8.13
C ALA A 49 -18.64 -5.93 -9.04
N GLN A 50 -18.21 -5.15 -10.03
CA GLN A 50 -17.07 -5.53 -10.88
C GLN A 50 -15.77 -5.71 -10.09
N ILE A 51 -15.49 -4.83 -9.12
CA ILE A 51 -14.30 -4.96 -8.25
C ILE A 51 -14.37 -6.26 -7.43
N LEU A 52 -15.53 -6.58 -6.83
CA LEU A 52 -15.72 -7.80 -6.04
C LEU A 52 -15.61 -9.06 -6.91
N ILE A 53 -16.21 -9.06 -8.10
CA ILE A 53 -16.11 -10.17 -9.06
C ILE A 53 -14.66 -10.36 -9.51
N ASN A 54 -13.96 -9.27 -9.86
CA ASN A 54 -12.56 -9.31 -10.24
C ASN A 54 -11.70 -9.88 -9.10
N SER A 55 -11.92 -9.44 -7.86
CA SER A 55 -11.22 -9.95 -6.68
C SER A 55 -11.35 -11.47 -6.55
N ARG A 56 -12.57 -12.01 -6.73
CA ARG A 56 -12.80 -13.46 -6.72
C ARG A 56 -12.09 -14.17 -7.87
N MET A 57 -12.17 -13.61 -9.07
CA MET A 57 -11.53 -14.19 -10.26
C MET A 57 -10.01 -14.23 -10.13
N CYS A 58 -9.40 -13.19 -9.58
CA CYS A 58 -7.96 -13.12 -9.31
C CYS A 58 -7.53 -14.12 -8.25
N ALA A 59 -8.24 -14.17 -7.13
CA ALA A 59 -7.98 -15.11 -6.03
C ALA A 59 -8.07 -16.59 -6.49
N THR A 60 -9.04 -16.91 -7.35
CA THR A 60 -9.21 -18.29 -7.86
C THR A 60 -8.30 -18.62 -9.04
N GLY A 61 -8.02 -17.64 -9.89
CA GLY A 61 -7.22 -17.80 -11.09
C GLY A 61 -5.72 -17.57 -10.89
N HIS A 62 -5.29 -17.10 -9.72
CA HIS A 62 -3.92 -16.65 -9.42
C HIS A 62 -3.40 -15.67 -10.48
N ARG A 63 -4.21 -14.64 -10.77
CA ARG A 63 -3.88 -13.58 -11.73
C ARG A 63 -3.89 -12.21 -11.08
N PRO A 64 -3.01 -11.29 -11.49
CA PRO A 64 -2.94 -9.98 -10.88
C PRO A 64 -4.28 -9.24 -10.93
N ILE A 65 -4.67 -8.62 -9.81
CA ILE A 65 -5.90 -7.84 -9.65
C ILE A 65 -5.97 -6.68 -10.65
N CYS A 66 -4.82 -6.10 -10.99
CA CYS A 66 -4.70 -4.95 -11.86
C CYS A 66 -3.58 -5.18 -12.89
N GLN A 67 -3.74 -4.62 -14.09
CA GLN A 67 -2.66 -4.59 -15.09
C GLN A 67 -1.45 -3.81 -14.59
N ASP A 68 -1.67 -2.86 -13.68
CA ASP A 68 -0.62 -2.14 -12.97
C ASP A 68 -0.31 -2.85 -11.66
N THR A 69 0.70 -3.70 -11.69
CA THR A 69 1.21 -4.43 -10.52
C THR A 69 2.06 -3.55 -9.61
N GLY A 70 2.10 -2.23 -9.83
CA GLY A 70 2.55 -1.24 -8.86
C GLY A 70 4.06 -1.07 -8.70
N ILE A 71 4.41 0.03 -8.05
CA ILE A 71 5.74 0.37 -7.54
C ILE A 71 5.85 -0.23 -6.14
N VAL A 72 6.86 -1.07 -5.91
CA VAL A 72 7.03 -1.69 -4.59
C VAL A 72 7.49 -0.65 -3.58
N THR A 73 6.71 -0.48 -2.52
CA THR A 73 7.08 0.28 -1.32
C THR A 73 7.15 -0.68 -0.15
N VAL A 74 8.21 -0.60 0.65
CA VAL A 74 8.46 -1.51 1.76
C VAL A 74 8.71 -0.70 3.03
N PHE A 75 8.00 -1.03 4.10
CA PHE A 75 8.29 -0.53 5.45
C PHE A 75 8.92 -1.67 6.25
N VAL A 76 10.15 -1.47 6.72
CA VAL A 76 10.91 -2.47 7.45
C VAL A 76 11.20 -1.94 8.85
N ARG A 77 10.72 -2.66 9.87
CA ARG A 77 11.19 -2.47 11.26
C ARG A 77 12.17 -3.58 11.58
N VAL A 78 13.39 -3.19 11.94
CA VAL A 78 14.48 -4.11 12.30
C VAL A 78 14.73 -4.01 13.81
N GLY A 79 14.55 -5.14 14.50
CA GLY A 79 14.88 -5.29 15.91
C GLY A 79 16.37 -5.02 16.17
N MET A 80 16.69 -4.26 17.22
CA MET A 80 18.06 -3.95 17.64
C MET A 80 18.91 -5.19 17.94
N ASP A 81 18.28 -6.31 18.29
CA ASP A 81 18.96 -7.58 18.62
C ASP A 81 19.04 -8.56 17.44
N VAL A 82 18.62 -8.14 16.24
CA VAL A 82 18.69 -8.96 15.02
C VAL A 82 20.12 -9.07 14.52
N ARG A 83 20.51 -10.28 14.09
CA ARG A 83 21.75 -10.53 13.35
C ARG A 83 21.46 -11.24 12.03
N TRP A 84 22.33 -10.96 11.06
CA TRP A 84 22.28 -11.48 9.69
C TRP A 84 23.52 -12.37 9.45
N ASP A 85 23.65 -13.45 10.22
CA ASP A 85 24.86 -14.29 10.15
C ASP A 85 25.00 -14.95 8.78
N GLY A 86 26.19 -14.80 8.18
CA GLY A 86 26.49 -15.35 6.85
C GLY A 86 25.81 -14.64 5.68
N ALA A 87 25.10 -13.53 5.93
CA ALA A 87 24.56 -12.69 4.85
C ALA A 87 25.69 -12.08 4.02
N THR A 88 25.50 -12.10 2.70
CA THR A 88 26.43 -11.53 1.71
C THR A 88 25.88 -10.27 1.05
N MET A 89 24.58 -9.99 1.22
CA MET A 89 23.86 -8.85 0.66
C MET A 89 23.53 -7.81 1.74
N GLY A 90 23.43 -6.54 1.36
CA GLY A 90 22.81 -5.51 2.20
C GLY A 90 21.29 -5.72 2.25
N LEU A 91 20.63 -5.14 3.26
CA LEU A 91 19.18 -5.31 3.45
C LEU A 91 18.37 -4.82 2.23
N ASP A 92 18.76 -3.69 1.65
CA ASP A 92 18.19 -3.18 0.39
C ASP A 92 18.29 -4.20 -0.75
N ASP A 93 19.44 -4.84 -0.89
CA ASP A 93 19.69 -5.82 -1.95
C ASP A 93 18.87 -7.10 -1.73
N MET A 94 18.72 -7.55 -0.49
CA MET A 94 17.85 -8.69 -0.15
C MET A 94 16.40 -8.39 -0.52
N ILE A 95 15.89 -7.21 -0.14
CA ILE A 95 14.52 -6.80 -0.46
C ILE A 95 14.33 -6.71 -1.97
N ASN A 96 15.24 -6.05 -2.69
CA ASN A 96 15.17 -5.92 -4.14
C ASN A 96 15.32 -7.26 -4.87
N GLU A 97 16.07 -8.21 -4.32
CA GLU A 97 16.11 -9.57 -4.84
C GLU A 97 14.77 -10.29 -4.66
N GLY A 98 14.09 -10.12 -3.52
CA GLY A 98 12.73 -10.58 -3.32
C GLY A 98 11.74 -9.97 -4.34
N VAL A 99 11.84 -8.65 -4.58
CA VAL A 99 11.06 -7.96 -5.62
C VAL A 99 11.33 -8.56 -7.00
N ARG A 100 12.59 -8.70 -7.39
CA ARG A 100 12.96 -9.27 -8.69
C ARG A 100 12.41 -10.68 -8.88
N ARG A 101 12.50 -11.53 -7.85
CA ARG A 101 11.97 -12.90 -7.88
C ARG A 101 10.45 -12.90 -8.00
N ALA A 102 9.74 -12.06 -7.24
CA ALA A 102 8.29 -11.93 -7.37
C ALA A 102 7.88 -11.51 -8.79
N TYR A 103 8.50 -10.46 -9.35
CA TYR A 103 8.05 -9.93 -10.64
C TYR A 103 8.38 -10.84 -11.83
N ASN A 104 9.41 -11.67 -11.71
CA ASN A 104 9.83 -12.60 -12.76
C ASN A 104 9.39 -14.05 -12.50
N LEU A 105 8.51 -14.30 -11.52
CA LEU A 105 8.02 -15.64 -11.23
C LEU A 105 7.29 -16.21 -12.47
N PRO A 106 7.78 -17.31 -13.09
CA PRO A 106 7.20 -17.83 -14.33
C PRO A 106 5.72 -18.19 -14.24
N GLU A 107 5.28 -18.65 -13.07
CA GLU A 107 3.90 -19.06 -12.80
C GLU A 107 2.93 -17.87 -12.74
N ASN A 108 3.41 -16.68 -12.38
CA ASN A 108 2.62 -15.45 -12.29
C ASN A 108 3.50 -14.20 -12.50
N VAL A 109 3.86 -13.95 -13.77
CA VAL A 109 4.69 -12.82 -14.16
C VAL A 109 3.94 -11.50 -13.94
N LEU A 110 4.54 -10.61 -13.14
CA LEU A 110 4.00 -9.28 -12.86
C LEU A 110 4.57 -8.24 -13.84
N ARG A 111 3.91 -7.09 -13.98
CA ARG A 111 4.34 -6.04 -14.90
C ARG A 111 5.42 -5.13 -14.29
N ALA A 112 6.64 -5.22 -14.79
CA ALA A 112 7.70 -4.27 -14.46
C ALA A 112 7.40 -2.87 -15.02
N SER A 113 7.31 -1.89 -14.12
CA SER A 113 6.90 -0.51 -14.40
C SER A 113 7.98 0.52 -14.03
N ILE A 114 9.07 0.11 -13.36
CA ILE A 114 10.20 0.99 -13.02
C ILE A 114 11.10 1.25 -14.22
N LEU A 115 11.56 2.50 -14.33
CA LEU A 115 12.48 2.97 -15.36
C LEU A 115 13.81 3.39 -14.71
N ALA A 116 14.91 2.81 -15.18
CA ALA A 116 16.25 3.28 -14.86
C ALA A 116 16.58 4.55 -15.64
N ASP A 117 17.51 5.34 -15.09
CA ASP A 117 17.92 6.63 -15.66
C ASP A 117 16.73 7.59 -15.85
N PRO A 118 16.07 8.03 -14.75
CA PRO A 118 14.85 8.83 -14.81
C PRO A 118 15.06 10.21 -15.47
N ALA A 119 16.27 10.76 -15.40
CA ALA A 119 16.65 12.01 -16.02
C ALA A 119 17.11 11.84 -17.49
N GLY A 120 17.39 10.62 -17.94
CA GLY A 120 17.93 10.34 -19.28
C GLY A 120 17.06 9.39 -20.09
N ALA A 121 17.60 8.22 -20.43
CA ALA A 121 17.04 7.28 -21.41
C ALA A 121 15.77 6.55 -20.93
N ARG A 122 15.48 6.53 -19.62
CA ARG A 122 14.25 5.97 -19.04
C ARG A 122 13.96 4.53 -19.49
N LYS A 123 14.99 3.68 -19.49
CA LYS A 123 14.86 2.28 -19.90
C LYS A 123 14.18 1.47 -18.79
N ASN A 124 13.18 0.67 -19.14
CA ASN A 124 12.51 -0.20 -18.18
C ASN A 124 13.48 -1.22 -17.59
N THR A 125 13.43 -1.42 -16.27
CA THR A 125 14.35 -2.30 -15.54
C THR A 125 14.06 -3.78 -15.71
N LYS A 126 12.88 -4.12 -16.24
CA LYS A 126 12.40 -5.49 -16.52
C LYS A 126 12.18 -6.37 -15.29
N ASP A 127 12.54 -5.91 -14.09
CA ASP A 127 12.35 -6.63 -12.83
C ASP A 127 11.62 -5.82 -11.75
N ASN A 128 11.15 -4.61 -12.11
CA ASN A 128 10.46 -3.68 -11.21
C ASN A 128 11.28 -3.16 -10.02
N THR A 129 12.61 -3.34 -10.05
CA THR A 129 13.52 -2.74 -9.07
C THR A 129 14.01 -1.36 -9.55
N PRO A 130 14.47 -0.46 -8.65
CA PRO A 130 14.47 -0.61 -7.19
C PRO A 130 13.11 -0.33 -6.53
N ALA A 131 12.88 -0.96 -5.38
CA ALA A 131 11.79 -0.64 -4.46
C ALA A 131 12.06 0.66 -3.69
N VAL A 132 11.00 1.31 -3.20
CA VAL A 132 11.08 2.41 -2.23
C VAL A 132 11.07 1.81 -0.83
N ILE A 133 12.18 1.91 -0.09
CA ILE A 133 12.34 1.23 1.20
C ILE A 133 12.44 2.25 2.33
N HIS A 134 11.60 2.09 3.36
CA HIS A 134 11.60 2.87 4.58
C HIS A 134 12.05 1.99 5.75
N TYR A 135 13.04 2.47 6.50
CA TYR A 135 13.62 1.75 7.64
C TYR A 135 13.23 2.38 8.96
N SER A 136 13.05 1.52 9.96
CA SER A 136 13.05 1.89 11.37
C SER A 136 13.80 0.84 12.18
N ILE A 137 14.54 1.30 13.19
CA ILE A 137 15.22 0.43 14.15
C ILE A 137 14.38 0.44 15.42
N VAL A 138 13.96 -0.74 15.87
CA VAL A 138 13.02 -0.90 16.98
C VAL A 138 13.59 -1.84 18.05
N PRO A 139 13.17 -1.77 19.31
CA PRO A 139 13.54 -2.76 20.31
C PRO A 139 13.13 -4.18 19.91
N GLY A 140 13.86 -5.19 20.39
CA GLY A 140 13.53 -6.60 20.17
C GLY A 140 14.38 -7.27 19.10
N ASN A 141 13.97 -8.48 18.73
CA ASN A 141 14.75 -9.45 17.95
C ASN A 141 14.00 -9.96 16.71
N THR A 142 12.99 -9.22 16.23
CA THR A 142 12.21 -9.54 15.04
C THR A 142 12.57 -8.61 13.89
N VAL A 143 12.30 -9.07 12.68
CA VAL A 143 12.20 -8.24 11.48
C VAL A 143 10.78 -8.38 11.01
N GLU A 144 10.09 -7.27 10.83
CA GLU A 144 8.75 -7.29 10.25
C GLU A 144 8.72 -6.34 9.05
N VAL A 145 8.03 -6.77 8.00
CA VAL A 145 8.12 -6.17 6.67
C VAL A 145 6.71 -6.01 6.15
N ASP A 146 6.30 -4.75 5.96
CA ASP A 146 5.05 -4.44 5.28
C ASP A 146 5.38 -4.12 3.82
N VAL A 147 4.73 -4.82 2.88
CA VAL A 147 4.91 -4.62 1.44
C VAL A 147 3.67 -4.04 0.81
N ALA A 148 3.86 -3.05 -0.05
CA ALA A 148 2.79 -2.44 -0.82
C ALA A 148 3.18 -2.38 -2.30
N ALA A 149 2.28 -2.84 -3.17
CA ALA A 149 2.40 -2.70 -4.62
C ALA A 149 1.57 -1.48 -5.09
N LYS A 150 2.18 -0.28 -5.06
CA LYS A 150 1.44 0.97 -5.26
C LYS A 150 1.25 1.29 -6.74
N GLY A 151 0.03 1.14 -7.25
CA GLY A 151 -0.31 1.49 -8.63
C GLY A 151 -0.04 2.97 -8.94
N GLY A 152 0.58 3.25 -10.09
CA GLY A 152 0.98 4.60 -10.49
C GLY A 152 -0.20 5.57 -10.64
N GLY A 153 -1.37 5.07 -11.03
CA GLY A 153 -2.61 5.86 -11.07
C GLY A 153 -2.97 6.45 -9.71
N SER A 154 -2.87 5.65 -8.64
CA SER A 154 -3.13 6.10 -7.27
C SER A 154 -1.99 6.97 -6.72
N GLU A 155 -0.73 6.63 -7.02
CA GLU A 155 0.45 7.40 -6.60
C GLU A 155 0.39 8.84 -7.14
N ASN A 156 0.01 9.00 -8.42
CA ASN A 156 -0.13 10.31 -9.08
C ASN A 156 -1.23 11.20 -8.49
N LYS A 157 -2.11 10.65 -7.65
CA LYS A 157 -3.16 11.43 -6.96
C LYS A 157 -2.75 11.89 -5.56
N SER A 158 -1.51 11.65 -5.15
CA SER A 158 -0.99 12.20 -3.89
C SER A 158 -1.08 13.73 -3.88
N LYS A 159 -1.55 14.29 -2.75
CA LYS A 159 -1.72 15.73 -2.53
C LYS A 159 -1.02 16.14 -1.24
N MET A 160 -0.53 17.36 -1.20
CA MET A 160 0.15 17.92 -0.03
C MET A 160 -0.24 19.38 0.13
N ALA A 161 -0.40 19.82 1.37
CA ALA A 161 -0.64 21.21 1.72
C ALA A 161 0.04 21.55 3.04
N MET A 162 0.50 22.80 3.15
CA MET A 162 1.00 23.38 4.40
C MET A 162 -0.13 24.22 4.99
N LEU A 163 -0.85 23.66 5.94
CA LEU A 163 -2.00 24.30 6.59
C LEU A 163 -1.53 25.18 7.75
N ASN A 164 -2.19 26.32 7.95
CA ASN A 164 -2.03 27.11 9.16
C ASN A 164 -2.69 26.38 10.35
N PRO A 165 -2.28 26.66 11.61
CA PRO A 165 -2.89 26.04 12.78
C PRO A 165 -4.41 26.22 12.91
N SER A 166 -4.97 27.26 12.28
CA SER A 166 -6.40 27.56 12.27
C SER A 166 -7.18 26.91 11.13
N ASP A 167 -6.48 26.33 10.14
CA ASP A 167 -7.13 25.77 8.96
C ASP A 167 -7.78 24.42 9.27
N SER A 168 -8.94 24.15 8.67
CA SER A 168 -9.64 22.87 8.81
C SER A 168 -9.05 21.81 7.88
N ILE A 169 -8.53 20.73 8.48
CA ILE A 169 -8.05 19.56 7.74
C ILE A 169 -9.20 18.92 6.96
N VAL A 170 -10.38 18.81 7.57
CA VAL A 170 -11.58 18.22 6.96
C VAL A 170 -11.99 18.99 5.72
N ASP A 171 -12.08 20.32 5.80
CA ASP A 171 -12.46 21.16 4.66
C ASP A 171 -11.47 21.03 3.52
N TRP A 172 -10.17 20.98 3.85
CA TRP A 172 -9.13 20.77 2.84
C TRP A 172 -9.30 19.42 2.14
N VAL A 173 -9.55 18.33 2.87
CA VAL A 173 -9.77 17.00 2.29
C VAL A 173 -11.03 16.98 1.42
N LEU A 174 -12.17 17.45 1.93
CA LEU A 174 -13.45 17.48 1.20
C LEU A 174 -13.37 18.33 -0.08
N LYS A 175 -12.60 19.42 -0.05
CA LYS A 175 -12.33 20.23 -1.25
C LYS A 175 -11.38 19.53 -2.23
N THR A 176 -10.44 18.73 -1.73
CA THR A 176 -9.35 18.15 -2.52
C THR A 176 -9.77 16.86 -3.22
N VAL A 177 -10.47 15.95 -2.55
CA VAL A 177 -10.86 14.64 -3.08
C VAL A 177 -11.58 14.74 -4.44
N PRO A 178 -12.56 15.64 -4.65
CA PRO A 178 -13.21 15.79 -5.96
C PRO A 178 -12.25 16.15 -7.10
N THR A 179 -11.16 16.88 -6.80
CA THR A 179 -10.16 17.29 -7.81
C THR A 179 -9.28 16.14 -8.30
N MET A 180 -9.25 15.01 -7.59
CA MET A 180 -8.49 13.83 -7.99
C MET A 180 -9.14 13.13 -9.19
N GLY A 181 -10.45 13.30 -9.39
CA GLY A 181 -11.24 12.59 -10.40
C GLY A 181 -11.22 11.07 -10.20
N ALA A 182 -11.63 10.32 -11.22
CA ALA A 182 -11.72 8.85 -11.14
C ALA A 182 -10.41 8.10 -11.47
N GLY A 183 -9.31 8.79 -11.78
CA GLY A 183 -8.07 8.18 -12.28
C GLY A 183 -7.26 7.34 -11.29
N TRP A 184 -7.77 7.12 -10.07
CA TRP A 184 -7.22 6.25 -9.04
C TRP A 184 -8.15 5.07 -8.69
N CYS A 185 -9.19 4.85 -9.50
CA CYS A 185 -10.14 3.74 -9.40
C CYS A 185 -10.94 3.69 -8.07
N PRO A 186 -11.69 4.74 -7.71
CA PRO A 186 -12.58 4.69 -6.55
C PRO A 186 -13.72 3.65 -6.74
N PRO A 187 -14.33 3.16 -5.65
CA PRO A 187 -14.03 3.48 -4.25
C PRO A 187 -12.72 2.86 -3.75
N GLY A 188 -12.07 3.52 -2.79
CA GLY A 188 -10.78 3.09 -2.25
C GLY A 188 -10.42 3.81 -0.95
N MET A 189 -9.21 3.58 -0.44
CA MET A 189 -8.74 4.14 0.82
C MET A 189 -8.05 5.50 0.64
N LEU A 190 -8.26 6.41 1.60
CA LEU A 190 -7.54 7.66 1.71
C LEU A 190 -6.51 7.57 2.85
N GLY A 191 -5.23 7.66 2.51
CA GLY A 191 -4.16 7.78 3.48
C GLY A 191 -3.88 9.25 3.76
N ILE A 192 -4.03 9.68 5.01
CA ILE A 192 -3.90 11.09 5.40
C ILE A 192 -2.83 11.19 6.49
N GLY A 193 -1.66 11.73 6.12
CA GLY A 193 -0.57 12.03 7.05
C GLY A 193 -0.66 13.46 7.54
N ILE A 194 -0.74 13.67 8.86
CA ILE A 194 -0.90 14.98 9.49
C ILE A 194 0.28 15.26 10.41
N GLY A 195 0.92 16.41 10.24
CA GLY A 195 2.04 16.86 11.06
C GLY A 195 3.41 16.42 10.55
N GLY A 196 4.44 16.79 11.31
CA GLY A 196 5.83 16.67 10.85
C GLY A 196 6.17 17.65 9.71
N THR A 197 7.29 17.39 9.06
CA THR A 197 7.70 18.03 7.80
C THR A 197 7.06 17.32 6.60
N ALA A 198 7.17 17.91 5.41
CA ALA A 198 6.54 17.43 4.19
C ALA A 198 6.82 15.94 3.90
N GLU A 199 8.07 15.51 4.04
CA GLU A 199 8.50 14.13 3.85
C GLU A 199 7.90 13.18 4.88
N LYS A 200 7.84 13.58 6.16
CA LYS A 200 7.26 12.73 7.21
C LYS A 200 5.76 12.58 7.01
N ALA A 201 5.05 13.65 6.66
CA ALA A 201 3.63 13.61 6.33
C ALA A 201 3.34 12.67 5.15
N ALA A 202 4.13 12.74 4.08
CA ALA A 202 3.98 11.86 2.93
C ALA A 202 4.20 10.37 3.27
N VAL A 203 5.22 10.06 4.09
CA VAL A 203 5.48 8.69 4.54
C VAL A 203 4.36 8.18 5.43
N MET A 204 3.89 8.97 6.42
CA MET A 204 2.76 8.58 7.29
C MET A 204 1.48 8.33 6.49
N ALA A 205 1.21 9.16 5.46
CA ALA A 205 0.06 8.98 4.57
C ALA A 205 0.11 7.65 3.80
N LYS A 206 1.31 7.13 3.50
CA LYS A 206 1.48 5.81 2.87
C LYS A 206 1.42 4.67 3.88
N GLU A 207 2.02 4.87 5.04
CA GLU A 207 2.11 3.86 6.11
C GLU A 207 0.72 3.52 6.67
N VAL A 208 -0.13 4.52 6.91
CA VAL A 208 -1.51 4.31 7.43
C VAL A 208 -2.41 3.49 6.49
N LEU A 209 -2.04 3.36 5.21
CA LEU A 209 -2.75 2.49 4.26
C LEU A 209 -2.53 1.00 4.52
N MET A 210 -1.62 0.64 5.42
CA MET A 210 -1.39 -0.74 5.87
C MET A 210 -2.29 -1.12 7.06
N GLU A 211 -3.01 -0.16 7.65
CA GLU A 211 -3.94 -0.42 8.76
C GLU A 211 -5.25 -1.05 8.28
N SER A 212 -5.98 -1.64 9.23
CA SER A 212 -7.26 -2.30 8.96
C SER A 212 -8.35 -1.33 8.52
N ILE A 213 -9.23 -1.80 7.63
CA ILE A 213 -10.39 -1.05 7.17
C ILE A 213 -11.56 -1.26 8.13
N ASP A 214 -11.74 -0.34 9.07
CA ASP A 214 -12.67 -0.49 10.20
C ASP A 214 -13.74 0.63 10.28
N ILE A 215 -13.96 1.42 9.23
CA ILE A 215 -14.81 2.62 9.31
C ILE A 215 -16.27 2.32 9.71
N HIS A 216 -16.79 1.16 9.30
CA HIS A 216 -18.13 0.71 9.68
C HIS A 216 -18.20 0.31 11.16
N GLU A 217 -17.15 -0.34 11.68
CA GLU A 217 -17.03 -0.70 13.10
C GLU A 217 -16.89 0.56 13.95
N LEU A 218 -16.05 1.50 13.52
CA LEU A 218 -15.88 2.82 14.14
C LEU A 218 -17.23 3.56 14.22
N LYS A 219 -18.03 3.56 13.14
CA LYS A 219 -19.36 4.17 13.14
C LYS A 219 -20.31 3.53 14.15
N ALA A 220 -20.22 2.21 14.34
CA ALA A 220 -21.07 1.47 15.27
C ALA A 220 -20.68 1.69 16.74
N ARG A 221 -19.37 1.70 17.05
CA ARG A 221 -18.87 1.88 18.43
C ARG A 221 -18.79 3.34 18.88
N GLY A 222 -18.74 4.28 17.93
CA GLY A 222 -18.51 5.71 18.16
C GLY A 222 -17.03 6.07 18.34
N PRO A 223 -16.65 7.34 18.07
CA PRO A 223 -15.26 7.78 18.17
C PRO A 223 -14.83 7.97 19.63
N GLN A 224 -13.57 7.67 19.90
CA GLN A 224 -12.91 7.81 21.20
C GLN A 224 -11.75 8.81 21.16
N SER A 225 -11.46 9.39 19.99
CA SER A 225 -10.40 10.37 19.80
C SER A 225 -10.77 11.38 18.71
N ARG A 226 -10.07 12.52 18.68
CA ARG A 226 -10.25 13.52 17.61
C ARG A 226 -9.96 12.96 16.22
N ILE A 227 -9.02 12.02 16.11
CA ILE A 227 -8.70 11.36 14.83
C ILE A 227 -9.90 10.52 14.36
N GLU A 228 -10.51 9.77 15.27
CA GLU A 228 -11.69 8.96 14.95
C GLU A 228 -12.92 9.81 14.62
N GLU A 229 -13.14 10.92 15.32
CA GLU A 229 -14.15 11.91 14.96
C GLU A 229 -13.93 12.44 13.53
N MET A 230 -12.69 12.84 13.22
CA MET A 230 -12.33 13.32 11.89
C MET A 230 -12.53 12.26 10.80
N ARG A 231 -12.22 10.98 11.07
CA ARG A 231 -12.48 9.87 10.13
C ARG A 231 -13.98 9.75 9.82
N LEU A 232 -14.85 9.91 10.82
CA LEU A 232 -16.29 9.89 10.64
C LEU A 232 -16.84 11.16 9.98
N GLU A 233 -16.23 12.32 10.20
CA GLU A 233 -16.58 13.57 9.49
C GLU A 233 -16.28 13.48 7.98
N LEU A 234 -15.28 12.67 7.60
CA LEU A 234 -14.87 12.46 6.20
C LEU A 234 -15.61 11.32 5.49
N PHE A 235 -16.30 10.44 6.23
CA PHE A 235 -16.96 9.24 5.71
C PHE A 235 -18.46 9.45 5.45
#